data_AF-A0A067NXD2-F1
#
_entry.id   AF-A0A067NXD2-F1
#
_cell.length_a   1.000
_cell.length_b   1.000
_cell.length_c   1.000
_cell.angle_alpha   90.00
_cell.angle_beta   90.00
_cell.angle_gamma   90.00
#
_symmetry.space_group_name_H-M   'P 1'
#
loop_
_entity.id
_entity.type
_entity.pdbx_description
1 polymer ?
#
loop_
_entity_poly.entity_id
_entity_poly.type
_entity_poly.pdbx_seq_one_letter_code
_entity_poly.pdbx_strand_id
1 'polypeptide(L)'
;IPARVKLTGAKLSKMTQSLAYKAIREIALQATMRKNRERTAEMIDTIQNHVEEVTEETPTEERIWKAIRNNDFSRQIRYYLWMVAHDAYCIGTHWLKPDYPEELKKRSECPHCNETIEDMSHILSRCETPGQEQIWELAKELWTRTGRTWTQPWIGNII
;
A
#
# COMPACT_ATOMS: atom_id res chain seq x y z
N ILE A 1 -16.94 -12.12 -41.08
CA ILE A 1 -16.60 -10.74 -41.49
C ILE A 1 -15.26 -10.79 -42.22
N PRO A 2 -15.17 -10.40 -43.50
CA PRO A 2 -13.93 -10.48 -44.27
C PRO A 2 -12.86 -9.55 -43.68
N ALA A 3 -11.60 -10.00 -43.65
CA ALA A 3 -10.48 -9.37 -42.93
C ALA A 3 -10.13 -7.94 -43.37
N ARG A 4 -10.72 -7.43 -44.47
CA ARG A 4 -10.40 -6.12 -45.08
C ARG A 4 -11.08 -4.91 -44.46
N VAL A 5 -12.02 -5.07 -43.52
CA VAL A 5 -12.69 -3.93 -42.87
C VAL A 5 -12.86 -4.16 -41.37
N LYS A 6 -11.75 -4.35 -40.66
CA LYS A 6 -11.75 -4.24 -39.20
C LYS A 6 -11.45 -2.78 -38.85
N LEU A 7 -12.50 -1.97 -38.75
CA LEU A 7 -12.37 -0.59 -38.26
C LEU A 7 -11.86 -0.65 -36.82
N THR A 8 -10.66 -0.14 -36.57
CA THR A 8 -10.08 -0.01 -35.24
C THR A 8 -10.22 1.44 -34.76
N GLY A 9 -10.56 1.62 -33.49
CA GLY A 9 -10.73 2.96 -32.88
C GLY A 9 -12.18 3.49 -32.88
N ALA A 10 -12.36 4.66 -32.28
CA ALA A 10 -13.67 5.31 -32.15
C ALA A 10 -13.90 6.33 -33.28
N LYS A 11 -15.13 6.36 -33.84
CA LYS A 11 -15.52 7.35 -34.84
C LYS A 11 -15.64 8.73 -34.19
N LEU A 12 -14.74 9.66 -34.52
CA LEU A 12 -14.68 11.00 -33.92
C LEU A 12 -16.01 11.76 -33.98
N SER A 13 -16.74 11.67 -35.09
CA SER A 13 -18.04 12.35 -35.24
C SER A 13 -19.18 11.77 -34.39
N LYS A 14 -18.94 10.65 -33.69
CA LYS A 14 -19.87 10.05 -32.72
C LYS A 14 -19.26 10.03 -31.30
N MET A 15 -18.10 10.64 -31.11
CA MET A 15 -17.41 10.64 -29.84
C MET A 15 -18.01 11.67 -28.89
N THR A 16 -18.32 11.25 -27.66
CA THR A 16 -18.68 12.14 -26.56
C THR A 16 -17.46 12.38 -25.67
N GLN A 17 -17.49 13.46 -24.89
CA GLN A 17 -16.45 13.72 -23.89
C GLN A 17 -16.33 12.57 -22.87
N SER A 18 -17.46 12.00 -22.42
CA SER A 18 -17.46 10.86 -21.49
C SER A 18 -16.81 9.62 -22.09
N LEU A 19 -17.07 9.32 -23.37
CA LEU A 19 -16.46 8.19 -24.06
C LEU A 19 -14.96 8.41 -24.31
N ALA A 20 -14.58 9.62 -24.71
CA ALA A 20 -13.19 10.01 -24.89
C ALA A 20 -12.41 9.90 -23.56
N TYR A 21 -12.97 10.44 -22.48
CA TYR A 21 -12.36 10.38 -21.15
C TYR A 21 -12.20 8.93 -20.67
N LYS A 22 -13.23 8.10 -20.85
CA LYS A 22 -13.16 6.67 -20.51
C LYS A 22 -12.06 5.95 -21.29
N ALA A 23 -11.97 6.17 -22.60
CA ALA A 23 -10.95 5.55 -23.45
C ALA A 23 -9.53 6.00 -23.07
N ILE A 24 -9.32 7.31 -22.85
CA ILE A 24 -8.02 7.85 -22.40
C ILE A 24 -7.64 7.23 -21.05
N ARG A 25 -8.58 7.14 -20.10
CA ARG A 25 -8.36 6.53 -18.79
C ARG A 25 -8.00 5.05 -18.91
N GLU A 26 -8.67 4.29 -19.76
CA GLU A 26 -8.36 2.88 -20.00
C GLU A 26 -6.98 2.68 -20.65
N ILE A 27 -6.62 3.52 -21.63
CA ILE A 27 -5.27 3.50 -22.25
C ILE A 27 -4.20 3.81 -21.19
N ALA A 28 -4.41 4.85 -20.38
CA ALA A 28 -3.49 5.20 -19.30
C ALA A 28 -3.39 4.07 -18.28
N LEU A 29 -4.51 3.46 -17.88
CA LEU A 29 -4.54 2.29 -17.00
C LEU A 29 -3.73 1.14 -17.58
N GLN A 30 -3.94 0.76 -18.84
CA GLN A 30 -3.17 -0.29 -19.49
C GLN A 30 -1.67 0.03 -19.56
N ALA A 31 -1.30 1.28 -19.84
CA ALA A 31 0.10 1.71 -19.81
C ALA A 31 0.70 1.60 -18.40
N THR A 32 -0.08 1.89 -17.34
CA THR A 32 0.37 1.72 -15.96
C THR A 32 0.38 0.27 -15.48
N MET A 33 -0.46 -0.60 -16.02
CA MET A 33 -0.42 -2.05 -15.74
C MET A 33 0.81 -2.70 -16.38
N ARG A 34 1.31 -2.13 -17.48
CA ARG A 34 2.57 -2.56 -18.11
C ARG A 34 3.82 -2.11 -17.36
N LYS A 35 3.71 -1.12 -16.47
CA LYS A 35 4.81 -0.75 -15.57
C LYS A 35 4.86 -1.79 -14.45
N ASN A 36 6.03 -2.41 -14.27
CA ASN A 36 6.22 -3.34 -13.17
C ASN A 36 6.02 -2.57 -11.85
N ARG A 37 5.06 -3.01 -11.02
CA ARG A 37 4.77 -2.40 -9.71
C ARG A 37 5.41 -3.24 -8.62
N GLU A 38 6.71 -3.52 -8.77
CA GLU A 38 7.48 -4.46 -7.94
C GLU A 38 7.24 -4.19 -6.46
N ARG A 39 7.41 -2.94 -6.01
CA ARG A 39 7.17 -2.54 -4.62
C ARG A 39 5.75 -2.76 -4.11
N THR A 40 4.74 -2.52 -4.96
CA THR A 40 3.34 -2.82 -4.58
C THR A 40 3.15 -4.34 -4.48
N ALA A 41 3.69 -5.12 -5.41
CA ALA A 41 3.59 -6.57 -5.36
C ALA A 41 4.30 -7.15 -4.13
N GLU A 42 5.50 -6.67 -3.81
CA GLU A 42 6.26 -7.04 -2.60
C GLU A 42 5.51 -6.67 -1.32
N MET A 43 4.88 -5.50 -1.27
CA MET A 43 4.06 -5.08 -0.12
C MET A 43 2.81 -5.95 0.03
N ILE A 44 2.12 -6.27 -1.07
CA ILE A 44 0.96 -7.17 -1.06
C ILE A 44 1.38 -8.57 -0.58
N ASP A 45 2.50 -9.10 -1.08
CA ASP A 45 3.05 -10.39 -0.63
C ASP A 45 3.38 -10.37 0.87
N THR A 46 4.01 -9.30 1.36
CA THR A 46 4.29 -9.10 2.79
C THR A 46 3.00 -9.12 3.63
N ILE A 47 1.97 -8.42 3.17
CA ILE A 47 0.65 -8.40 3.83
C ILE A 47 0.02 -9.79 3.82
N GLN A 48 0.06 -10.49 2.68
CA GLN A 48 -0.53 -11.82 2.54
C GLN A 48 0.13 -12.84 3.46
N ASN A 49 1.46 -12.90 3.47
CA ASN A 49 2.24 -13.81 4.32
C ASN A 49 1.92 -13.58 5.79
N HIS A 50 1.86 -12.31 6.22
CA HIS A 50 1.55 -12.00 7.60
C HIS A 50 0.11 -12.33 8.00
N VAL A 51 -0.87 -12.04 7.13
CA VAL A 51 -2.27 -12.39 7.43
C VAL A 51 -2.42 -13.90 7.51
N GLU A 52 -1.75 -14.66 6.64
CA GLU A 52 -1.70 -16.12 6.71
C GLU A 52 -1.12 -16.63 8.03
N GLU A 53 -0.01 -16.05 8.51
CA GLU A 53 0.58 -16.39 9.82
C GLU A 53 -0.38 -16.18 10.99
N VAL A 54 -1.25 -15.16 10.91
CA VAL A 54 -2.15 -14.80 12.01
C VAL A 54 -3.50 -15.50 11.92
N THR A 55 -4.02 -15.73 10.72
CA THR A 55 -5.40 -16.22 10.50
C THR A 55 -5.48 -17.61 9.85
N GLU A 56 -4.35 -18.22 9.50
CA GLU A 56 -4.28 -19.49 8.74
C GLU A 56 -5.00 -19.40 7.37
N GLU A 57 -5.21 -18.17 6.87
CA GLU A 57 -5.87 -17.90 5.59
C GLU A 57 -5.08 -16.84 4.82
N THR A 58 -4.63 -17.16 3.61
CA THR A 58 -4.04 -16.18 2.71
C THR A 58 -5.15 -15.33 2.06
N PRO A 59 -5.24 -14.01 2.33
CA PRO A 59 -6.24 -13.17 1.68
C PRO A 59 -5.90 -12.96 0.21
N THR A 60 -6.91 -12.83 -0.66
CA THR A 60 -6.65 -12.42 -2.05
C THR A 60 -6.27 -10.93 -2.11
N GLU A 61 -5.52 -10.54 -3.13
CA GLU A 61 -5.17 -9.13 -3.37
C GLU A 61 -6.44 -8.25 -3.44
N GLU A 62 -7.53 -8.74 -4.07
CA GLU A 62 -8.80 -8.01 -4.12
C GLU A 62 -9.44 -7.82 -2.76
N ARG A 63 -9.30 -8.80 -1.85
CA ARG A 63 -9.79 -8.71 -0.46
C ARG A 63 -9.02 -7.64 0.30
N ILE A 64 -7.70 -7.56 0.13
CA ILE A 64 -6.86 -6.49 0.71
C ILE A 64 -7.30 -5.11 0.20
N TRP A 65 -7.40 -4.92 -1.12
CA TRP A 65 -7.84 -3.63 -1.68
C TRP A 65 -9.28 -3.27 -1.33
N LYS A 66 -10.13 -4.25 -1.05
CA LYS A 66 -11.50 -4.02 -0.55
C LYS A 66 -11.47 -3.59 0.91
N ALA A 67 -10.65 -4.20 1.76
CA ALA A 67 -10.50 -3.85 3.18
C ALA A 67 -10.03 -2.40 3.35
N ILE A 68 -9.00 -1.99 2.61
CA ILE A 68 -8.50 -0.60 2.57
C ILE A 68 -9.59 0.41 2.22
N ARG A 69 -10.61 -0.01 1.44
CA ARG A 69 -11.71 0.84 0.99
C ARG A 69 -12.96 0.76 1.86
N ASN A 70 -12.88 0.22 3.08
CA ASN A 70 -14.02 0.15 3.99
C ASN A 70 -14.65 1.55 4.20
N ASN A 71 -15.99 1.59 4.20
CA ASN A 71 -16.79 2.80 4.43
C ASN A 71 -16.69 3.32 5.87
N ASP A 72 -16.31 2.47 6.83
CA ASP A 72 -16.06 2.86 8.22
C ASP A 72 -14.84 3.78 8.37
N PHE A 73 -13.94 3.76 7.38
CA PHE A 73 -12.78 4.64 7.36
C PHE A 73 -13.11 6.02 6.78
N SER A 74 -12.45 7.05 7.30
CA SER A 74 -12.46 8.36 6.64
C SER A 74 -11.75 8.27 5.29
N ARG A 75 -12.01 9.24 4.40
CA ARG A 75 -11.30 9.32 3.11
C ARG A 75 -9.78 9.41 3.31
N GLN A 76 -9.34 10.12 4.35
CA GLN A 76 -7.95 10.32 4.71
C GLN A 76 -7.30 9.00 5.12
N ILE A 77 -7.97 8.19 5.94
CA ILE A 77 -7.48 6.87 6.35
C ILE A 77 -7.38 5.94 5.14
N ARG A 78 -8.41 5.88 4.30
CA ARG A 78 -8.37 5.07 3.07
C ARG A 78 -7.21 5.47 2.16
N TYR A 79 -6.95 6.76 2.02
CA TYR A 79 -5.83 7.26 1.21
C TYR A 79 -4.49 6.90 1.84
N TYR A 80 -4.36 7.04 3.16
CA TYR A 80 -3.17 6.63 3.89
C TYR A 80 -2.88 5.14 3.69
N LEU A 81 -3.85 4.26 3.98
CA LEU A 81 -3.70 2.81 3.82
C LEU A 81 -3.41 2.42 2.36
N TRP A 82 -4.03 3.11 1.39
CA TRP A 82 -3.71 2.92 -0.03
C TRP A 82 -2.26 3.27 -0.35
N MET A 83 -1.75 4.40 0.17
CA MET A 83 -0.35 4.80 0.00
C MET A 83 0.62 3.80 0.66
N VAL A 84 0.26 3.26 1.83
CA VAL A 84 1.03 2.21 2.51
C VAL A 84 1.10 0.94 1.67
N ALA A 85 -0.05 0.40 1.25
CA ALA A 85 -0.11 -0.83 0.45
C ALA A 85 0.60 -0.70 -0.91
N HIS A 86 0.74 0.52 -1.42
CA HIS A 86 1.51 0.79 -2.62
C HIS A 86 3.01 1.01 -2.41
N ASP A 87 3.50 1.06 -1.15
CA ASP A 87 4.84 1.51 -0.79
C ASP A 87 5.16 2.89 -1.44
N ALA A 88 4.21 3.81 -1.36
CA ALA A 88 4.25 5.08 -2.07
C ALA A 88 4.82 6.24 -1.22
N TYR A 89 5.11 6.00 0.07
CA TYR A 89 5.77 6.98 0.92
C TYR A 89 7.28 6.96 0.68
N CYS A 90 7.90 8.15 0.62
CA CYS A 90 9.35 8.29 0.44
C CYS A 90 10.07 8.03 1.77
N ILE A 91 10.21 6.76 2.13
CA ILE A 91 10.87 6.25 3.34
C ILE A 91 11.86 5.15 2.99
N GLY A 92 12.78 4.81 3.89
CA GLY A 92 13.64 3.65 3.73
C GLY A 92 14.42 3.63 2.42
N THR A 93 14.29 2.52 1.71
CA THR A 93 14.98 2.26 0.44
C THR A 93 14.69 3.29 -0.66
N HIS A 94 13.64 4.12 -0.55
CA HIS A 94 13.40 5.24 -1.48
C HIS A 94 14.52 6.29 -1.44
N TRP A 95 15.25 6.41 -0.33
CA TRP A 95 16.38 7.31 -0.16
C TRP A 95 17.72 6.72 -0.61
N LEU A 96 17.80 5.41 -0.84
CA LEU A 96 19.04 4.69 -1.18
C LEU A 96 19.37 4.71 -2.68
N LYS A 97 18.97 5.75 -3.40
CA LYS A 97 19.25 5.83 -4.83
C LYS A 97 20.74 6.11 -5.07
N PRO A 98 21.36 5.53 -6.11
CA PRO A 98 22.79 5.70 -6.36
C PRO A 98 23.23 7.16 -6.50
N ASP A 99 22.36 8.00 -7.07
CA ASP A 99 22.59 9.43 -7.36
C ASP A 99 22.33 10.36 -6.15
N TYR A 100 21.80 9.84 -5.04
CA TYR A 100 21.52 10.67 -3.87
C TYR A 100 22.79 10.93 -3.04
N PRO A 101 22.99 12.17 -2.54
CA PRO A 101 24.05 12.47 -1.56
C PRO A 101 23.92 11.65 -0.28
N GLU A 102 25.03 11.39 0.39
CA GLU A 102 25.08 10.57 1.61
C GLU A 102 24.18 11.10 2.73
N GLU A 103 24.10 12.42 2.88
CA GLU A 103 23.21 13.06 3.86
C GLU A 103 21.72 12.81 3.59
N LEU A 104 21.32 12.57 2.33
CA LEU A 104 19.96 12.15 2.01
C LEU A 104 19.76 10.65 2.26
N LYS A 105 20.78 9.82 2.00
CA LYS A 105 20.72 8.38 2.23
C LYS A 105 20.52 8.05 3.71
N LYS A 106 21.12 8.79 4.65
CA LYS A 106 20.86 8.66 6.09
C LYS A 106 19.38 8.74 6.48
N ARG A 107 18.50 9.32 5.65
CA ARG A 107 17.04 9.33 5.86
C ARG A 107 16.36 7.99 5.62
N SER A 108 17.07 7.00 5.07
CA SER A 108 16.54 5.65 4.95
C SER A 108 16.49 4.92 6.28
N GLU A 109 17.17 5.40 7.31
CA GLU A 109 17.42 4.68 8.55
C GLU A 109 16.75 5.34 9.75
N CYS A 110 16.34 4.53 10.72
CA CYS A 110 15.80 5.00 11.98
C CYS A 110 16.96 5.36 12.93
N PRO A 111 17.10 6.61 13.37
CA PRO A 111 18.17 6.99 14.31
C PRO A 111 17.96 6.43 15.73
N HIS A 112 16.76 5.92 16.02
CA HIS A 112 16.39 5.40 17.33
C HIS A 112 16.54 3.87 17.43
N CYS A 113 16.66 3.16 16.32
CA CYS A 113 16.62 1.70 16.27
C CYS A 113 17.83 1.12 15.55
N ASN A 114 19.03 1.46 16.03
CA ASN A 114 20.31 0.98 15.51
C ASN A 114 20.45 1.12 13.98
N GLU A 115 20.02 2.24 13.43
CA GLU A 115 20.14 2.53 11.98
C GLU A 115 19.41 1.48 11.11
N THR A 116 18.34 0.86 11.63
CA THR A 116 17.49 -0.05 10.85
C THR A 116 16.86 0.71 9.69
N ILE A 117 16.85 0.12 8.49
CA ILE A 117 16.16 0.70 7.32
C ILE A 117 14.66 0.83 7.62
N GLU A 118 14.14 2.04 7.50
CA GLU A 118 12.76 2.39 7.75
C GLU A 118 11.82 1.75 6.72
N ASP A 119 10.81 1.03 7.20
CA ASP A 119 9.67 0.60 6.42
C ASP A 119 8.39 0.94 7.18
N MET A 120 7.22 0.89 6.51
CA MET A 120 5.98 1.30 7.19
C MET A 120 5.64 0.40 8.38
N SER A 121 6.08 -0.86 8.36
CA SER A 121 5.96 -1.73 9.52
C SER A 121 6.78 -1.21 10.71
N HIS A 122 8.03 -0.81 10.48
CA HIS A 122 8.93 -0.31 11.51
C HIS A 122 8.28 0.90 12.17
N ILE A 123 7.96 1.91 11.37
CA ILE A 123 7.33 3.16 11.81
C ILE A 123 6.08 2.86 12.65
N LEU A 124 5.18 2.02 12.15
CA LEU A 124 3.87 1.82 12.79
C LEU A 124 3.91 0.89 13.99
N SER A 125 4.81 -0.10 14.04
CA SER A 125 4.67 -1.23 14.98
C SER A 125 5.92 -1.72 15.69
N ARG A 126 7.13 -1.36 15.21
CA ARG A 126 8.40 -1.88 15.76
C ARG A 126 9.39 -0.81 16.23
N CYS A 127 9.20 0.43 15.83
CA CYS A 127 10.06 1.54 16.24
C CYS A 127 10.05 1.75 17.76
N GLU A 128 11.23 1.94 18.34
CA GLU A 128 11.45 2.16 19.78
C GLU A 128 11.30 3.63 20.18
N THR A 129 10.84 4.50 19.26
CA THR A 129 10.57 5.89 19.59
C THR A 129 9.41 5.97 20.60
N PRO A 130 9.53 6.72 21.71
CA PRO A 130 8.61 6.63 22.86
C PRO A 130 7.12 6.80 22.56
N GLY A 131 6.77 7.56 21.51
CA GLY A 131 5.38 7.84 21.16
C GLY A 131 4.61 6.64 20.63
N GLN A 132 5.28 5.72 19.91
CA GLN A 132 4.60 4.59 19.29
C GLN A 132 4.24 3.51 20.32
N GLU A 133 5.17 3.18 21.23
CA GLU A 133 4.94 2.23 22.33
C GLU A 133 3.74 2.66 23.18
N GLN A 134 3.64 3.95 23.53
CA GLN A 134 2.54 4.47 24.33
C GLN A 134 1.17 4.26 23.65
N ILE A 135 1.08 4.46 22.34
CA ILE A 135 -0.16 4.26 21.59
C ILE A 135 -0.54 2.77 21.56
N TRP A 136 0.42 1.87 21.38
CA TRP A 136 0.14 0.44 21.38
C TRP A 136 -0.25 -0.11 22.74
N GLU A 137 0.31 0.41 23.84
CA GLU A 137 -0.14 -0.01 25.17
C GLU A 137 -1.55 0.47 25.50
N LEU A 138 -1.95 1.65 25.03
CA LEU A 138 -3.36 2.09 25.11
C LEU A 138 -4.27 1.19 24.26
N ALA A 139 -3.85 0.84 23.04
CA ALA A 139 -4.61 -0.04 22.16
C ALA A 139 -4.77 -1.45 22.77
N LYS A 140 -3.72 -1.98 23.39
CA LYS A 140 -3.70 -3.25 24.12
C LYS A 140 -4.62 -3.25 25.32
N GLU A 141 -4.62 -2.17 26.10
CA GLU A 141 -5.55 -2.02 27.23
C GLU A 141 -7.01 -2.05 26.75
N LEU A 142 -7.32 -1.33 25.67
CA LEU A 142 -8.66 -1.34 25.07
C LEU A 142 -9.03 -2.71 24.51
N TRP A 143 -8.11 -3.40 23.85
CA TRP A 143 -8.35 -4.71 23.25
C TRP A 143 -8.59 -5.78 24.29
N THR A 144 -7.79 -5.83 25.36
CA THR A 144 -7.91 -6.82 26.42
C THR A 144 -9.23 -6.71 27.19
N ARG A 145 -9.83 -5.51 27.27
CA ARG A 145 -11.19 -5.32 27.81
C ARG A 145 -12.28 -6.02 27.00
N THR A 146 -12.02 -6.40 25.75
CA THR A 146 -12.96 -7.20 24.93
C THR A 146 -12.93 -8.69 25.26
N GLY A 147 -12.00 -9.14 26.13
CA GLY A 147 -11.79 -10.56 26.44
C GLY A 147 -10.99 -11.32 25.37
N ARG A 148 -10.44 -10.63 24.36
CA ARG A 148 -9.63 -11.21 23.30
C ARG A 148 -8.14 -11.12 23.63
N THR A 149 -7.37 -12.09 23.15
CA THR A 149 -5.91 -12.10 23.27
C THR A 149 -5.32 -10.95 22.44
N TRP A 150 -4.39 -10.21 23.05
CA TRP A 150 -3.59 -9.22 22.34
C TRP A 150 -2.45 -9.90 21.59
N THR A 151 -2.26 -9.51 20.33
CA THR A 151 -1.07 -9.82 19.55
C THR A 151 -0.46 -8.50 19.10
N GLN A 152 0.88 -8.39 19.16
CA GLN A 152 1.56 -7.19 18.69
C GLN A 152 1.24 -7.00 17.20
N PRO A 153 0.64 -5.87 16.79
CA PRO A 153 0.23 -5.73 15.41
C PRO A 153 1.43 -5.59 14.48
N TRP A 154 1.36 -6.22 13.31
CA TRP A 154 2.27 -5.96 12.20
C TRP A 154 1.48 -5.43 10.99
N ILE A 155 2.15 -5.11 9.88
CA ILE A 155 1.55 -4.33 8.77
C ILE A 155 0.26 -4.96 8.23
N GLY A 156 0.20 -6.29 8.14
CA GLY A 156 -1.00 -6.99 7.69
C GLY A 156 -2.15 -7.05 8.71
N ASN A 157 -1.94 -6.71 9.99
CA ASN A 157 -3.07 -6.51 10.91
C ASN A 157 -3.70 -5.11 10.75
N ILE A 158 -2.92 -4.15 10.26
CA ILE A 158 -3.33 -2.75 10.10
C ILE A 158 -4.07 -2.54 8.77
N ILE A 159 -3.73 -3.35 7.75
CA ILE A 159 -4.34 -3.32 6.41
C ILE A 159 -5.42 -4.39 6.26
#